data_AF-T0IDU3-F1
#
_entry.id   AF-T0IDU3-F1
#
_cell.length_a   1.000
_cell.length_b   1.000
_cell.length_c   1.000
_cell.angle_alpha   90.00
_cell.angle_beta   90.00
_cell.angle_gamma   90.00
#
_symmetry.space_group_name_H-M   'P 1'
#
loop_
_entity.id
_entity.type
_entity.pdbx_description
1 polymer ?
#
loop_
_entity_poly.entity_id
_entity_poly.type
_entity_poly.pdbx_seq_one_letter_code
_entity_poly.pdbx_strand_id
1 'polypeptide(L)' 'MKINIILSYQELANLVNASRVMVTNVLNELKHEGVIMINQRMFYLVDNM' A
#
# COMPACT_ATOMS: atom_id res chain seq x y z
N MET A 1 14.70 0.13 -3.77
CA MET A 1 14.07 0.61 -5.03
C MET A 1 12.76 1.34 -4.70
N LYS A 2 12.45 2.49 -5.32
CA LYS A 2 11.20 3.24 -5.02
C LYS A 2 10.18 3.04 -6.15
N ILE A 3 9.05 2.40 -5.86
CA ILE A 3 7.92 2.28 -6.80
C ILE A 3 6.85 3.28 -6.35
N ASN A 4 6.58 4.30 -7.16
CA ASN A 4 5.50 5.24 -6.91
C ASN A 4 4.20 4.68 -7.49
N ILE A 5 3.29 4.25 -6.62
CA ILE A 5 1.96 3.81 -7.02
C ILE A 5 0.98 4.94 -6.69
N ILE A 6 0.29 5.47 -7.70
CA ILE A 6 -0.79 6.45 -7.52
C ILE A 6 -2.12 5.73 -7.71
N LEU A 7 -2.60 5.11 -6.64
CA LEU A 7 -3.91 4.43 -6.64
C LEU A 7 -4.64 4.77 -5.35
N SER A 8 -5.95 4.96 -5.43
CA SER A 8 -6.81 4.98 -4.25
C SER A 8 -6.94 3.59 -3.65
N TYR A 9 -7.33 3.50 -2.38
CA TYR A 9 -7.63 2.23 -1.72
C TYR A 9 -8.69 1.40 -2.46
N GLN A 10 -9.62 2.04 -3.18
CA GLN A 10 -10.64 1.35 -3.95
C GLN A 10 -10.07 0.78 -5.26
N GLU A 11 -9.23 1.53 -5.97
CA GLU A 11 -8.57 1.04 -7.19
C GLU A 11 -7.62 -0.11 -6.86
N LEU A 12 -6.91 -0.03 -5.73
CA LEU A 12 -6.04 -1.09 -5.26
C LEU A 12 -6.84 -2.35 -4.89
N ALA A 13 -8.01 -2.19 -4.27
CA ALA A 13 -8.94 -3.27 -3.99
C ALA A 13 -9.48 -3.95 -5.26
N ASN A 14 -9.85 -3.15 -6.26
CA ASN A 14 -10.27 -3.69 -7.56
C ASN A 14 -9.13 -4.42 -8.28
N LEU A 15 -7.89 -3.91 -8.19
CA LEU A 15 -6.71 -4.51 -8.82
C LEU A 15 -6.40 -5.91 -8.28
N VAL A 16 -6.51 -6.09 -6.96
CA VAL A 16 -6.20 -7.36 -6.29
C VAL A 16 -7.44 -8.22 -6.03
N ASN A 17 -8.59 -7.82 -6.56
CA ASN A 17 -9.89 -8.48 -6.36
C ASN A 17 -10.21 -8.75 -4.88
N ALA A 18 -10.03 -7.73 -4.03
CA ALA A 18 -10.30 -7.78 -2.60
C ALA A 18 -11.27 -6.67 -2.18
N SER A 19 -11.73 -6.74 -0.93
CA SER A 19 -12.51 -5.63 -0.37
C SER A 19 -11.60 -4.46 0.01
N ARG A 20 -12.14 -3.24 -0.07
CA ARG A 20 -11.43 -2.02 0.38
C ARG A 20 -10.98 -2.12 1.84
N VAL A 21 -11.78 -2.76 2.70
CA VAL A 21 -11.46 -2.96 4.11
C VAL A 21 -10.26 -3.88 4.28
N MET A 22 -10.23 -5.01 3.55
CA MET A 22 -9.10 -5.94 3.57
C MET A 22 -7.81 -5.26 3.11
N VAL A 23 -7.86 -4.52 2.00
CA VAL A 23 -6.70 -3.76 1.50
C VAL A 23 -6.21 -2.75 2.54
N THR A 24 -7.12 -2.05 3.20
CA THR A 24 -6.76 -1.07 4.23
C THR A 24 -6.05 -1.75 5.42
N ASN A 25 -6.56 -2.91 5.86
CA ASN A 25 -5.95 -3.66 6.95
C ASN A 25 -4.54 -4.12 6.61
N VAL A 26 -4.36 -4.75 5.44
CA VAL A 26 -3.05 -5.23 4.98
C VAL A 26 -2.06 -4.08 4.81
N LEU A 27 -2.47 -2.96 4.22
CA LEU A 27 -1.59 -1.79 4.06
C LEU A 27 -1.17 -1.20 5.41
N ASN A 28 -2.06 -1.21 6.40
CA ASN A 28 -1.71 -0.76 7.75
C ASN A 28 -0.73 -1.72 8.43
N GLU A 29 -0.89 -3.03 8.27
CA GLU A 29 0.06 -4.04 8.76
C GLU A 29 1.43 -3.87 8.12
N LEU A 30 1.50 -3.80 6.78
CA LEU A 30 2.77 -3.59 6.05
C LEU A 30 3.46 -2.26 6.41
N LYS A 31 2.67 -1.22 6.72
CA LYS A 31 3.20 0.06 7.20
C LYS A 31 3.75 -0.08 8.62
N HIS A 32 3.07 -0.81 9.49
CA HIS A 32 3.52 -1.09 10.85
C HIS A 32 4.81 -1.91 10.87
N GLU A 33 4.95 -2.86 9.95
CA GLU A 33 6.16 -3.65 9.74
C GLU A 33 7.32 -2.85 9.11
N GLY A 34 7.06 -1.60 8.69
CA GLY A 34 8.06 -0.74 8.07
C GLY A 34 8.44 -1.14 6.64
N VAL A 35 7.70 -2.06 6.03
CA VAL A 35 7.92 -2.55 4.65
C VAL A 35 7.46 -1.51 3.62
N ILE A 36 6.40 -0.77 3.95
CA ILE A 36 5.87 0.29 3.09
C ILE A 36 5.73 1.62 3.83
N MET A 37 5.92 2.72 3.11
CA MET A 37 5.49 4.05 3.51
C MET A 37 4.36 4.53 2.60
N ILE A 38 3.40 5.24 3.17
CA ILE A 38 2.29 5.84 2.43
C ILE A 38 2.34 7.34 2.71
N ASN A 39 2.54 8.15 1.66
CA ASN A 39 2.43 9.60 1.74
C ASN A 39 1.37 10.08 0.75
N GLN A 40 0.28 10.63 1.27
CA GLN A 40 -0.90 11.06 0.51
C GLN A 40 -1.48 9.95 -0.37
N ARG A 41 -1.17 9.95 -1.67
CA ARG A 41 -1.59 8.94 -2.66
C ARG A 41 -0.41 8.15 -3.23
N MET A 42 0.77 8.30 -2.65
CA MET A 42 1.99 7.65 -3.09
C MET A 42 2.38 6.57 -2.08
N PHE A 43 2.46 5.33 -2.57
CA PHE A 43 3.05 4.21 -1.85
C PHE A 43 4.55 4.17 -2.17
N TYR A 44 5.37 3.84 -1.17
CA TYR A 44 6.82 3.65 -1.29
C TYR A 44 7.16 2.31 -0.68
N LEU A 45 7.93 1.49 -1.39
CA LEU A 45 8.56 0.31 -0.83
C LEU A 45 9.84 0.74 -0.11
N VAL A 46 9.95 0.36 1.16
CA VAL A 46 11.16 0.59 1.96
C VAL A 46 12.04 -0.63 1.77
N ASP A 47 13.08 -0.47 0.98
CA ASP A 47 14.09 -1.49 0.74
C ASP A 47 15.11 -1.38 1.88
N ASN A 48 14.98 -2.20 2.92
CA ASN A 48 16.03 -2.40 3.91
C ASN A 48 17.09 -3.32 3.29
N MET A 49 18.02 -2.75 2.51
CA MET A 49 19.33 -3.36 2.27
C MET A 49 20.34 -2.80 3.27
#